data_AF-A0AAQ3JPM8-F1
#
_entry.id   AF-A0AAQ3JPM8-F1
#
_cell.length_a   1.000
_cell.length_b   1.000
_cell.length_c   1.000
_cell.angle_alpha   90.00
_cell.angle_beta   90.00
_cell.angle_gamma   90.00
#
_symmetry.space_group_name_H-M   'P 1'
#
loop_
_entity.id
_entity.type
_entity.pdbx_description
1 polymer ?
#
loop_
_entity_poly.entity_id
_entity_poly.type
_entity_poly.pdbx_seq_one_letter_code
_entity_poly.pdbx_strand_id
1 'polypeptide(L)'
;MTDAEHLHRLVQETDWYNSIVLDALLPSGWKQLPRILRTWLRNYIGINIVYFVSCFLWCFFIYHWKREVYHPKDYIPSNKTILLQIIVAVKAIPWYSLLPILTEYMIEKGWTKCYCSINEVGWPIYLTYVTIYLILIEFGVYWIHRELHEVKLLYKY
;
A
#
# COMPACT_ATOMS: atom_id res chain seq x y z
N MET A 1 -2.10 20.94 22.97
CA MET A 1 -2.41 19.50 22.94
C MET A 1 -1.24 18.79 23.60
N THR A 2 -1.51 17.96 24.60
CA THR A 2 -0.46 17.17 25.25
C THR A 2 -0.04 16.00 24.35
N ASP A 3 1.16 15.46 24.53
CA ASP A 3 1.65 14.34 23.73
C ASP A 3 0.73 13.10 23.83
N ALA A 4 0.11 12.90 25.00
CA ALA A 4 -0.85 11.82 25.22
C ALA A 4 -2.16 12.02 24.44
N GLU A 5 -2.67 13.26 24.37
CA GLU A 5 -3.85 13.61 23.57
C GLU A 5 -3.57 13.42 22.07
N HIS A 6 -2.36 13.76 21.61
CA HIS A 6 -1.95 13.56 20.22
C HIS A 6 -1.90 12.08 19.85
N LEU A 7 -1.29 11.26 20.70
CA LEU A 7 -1.21 9.82 20.48
C LEU A 7 -2.60 9.16 20.47
N HIS A 8 -3.47 9.60 21.38
CA HIS A 8 -4.85 9.12 21.43
C HIS A 8 -5.62 9.46 20.15
N ARG A 9 -5.43 10.67 19.59
CA ARG A 9 -6.01 11.05 18.31
C ARG A 9 -5.55 10.12 17.18
N LEU A 10 -4.25 9.85 17.06
CA LEU A 10 -3.70 8.96 16.04
C LEU A 10 -4.30 7.54 16.15
N VAL A 11 -4.44 7.05 17.38
CA VAL A 11 -5.10 5.76 17.67
C VAL A 11 -6.56 5.75 17.21
N GLN A 12 -7.30 6.83 17.46
CA GLN A 12 -8.69 6.99 17.03
C GLN A 12 -8.83 7.09 15.51
N GLU A 13 -7.91 7.78 14.83
CA GLU A 13 -7.88 7.84 13.36
C GLU A 13 -7.67 6.45 12.75
N THR A 14 -6.75 5.66 13.29
CA THR A 14 -6.55 4.26 12.86
C THR A 14 -7.81 3.42 13.05
N ASP A 15 -8.50 3.57 14.19
CA ASP A 15 -9.75 2.86 14.45
C ASP A 15 -10.88 3.30 13.49
N TRP A 16 -10.92 4.58 13.14
CA TRP A 16 -11.85 5.09 12.12
C TRP A 16 -11.57 4.50 10.74
N TYR A 17 -10.30 4.45 10.30
CA TYR A 17 -9.93 3.80 9.03
C TYR A 17 -10.29 2.31 9.02
N ASN A 18 -10.08 1.62 10.14
CA ASN A 18 -10.49 0.21 10.29
C ASN A 18 -11.99 0.08 10.09
N SER A 19 -12.81 0.93 10.70
CA SER A 19 -14.26 0.92 10.53
C SER A 19 -14.70 1.17 9.08
N ILE A 20 -14.13 2.14 8.38
CA ILE A 20 -14.51 2.43 6.97
C ILE A 20 -14.42 1.19 6.08
N VAL A 21 -13.32 0.43 6.20
CA VAL A 21 -13.08 -0.73 5.33
C VAL A 21 -13.73 -1.99 5.89
N LEU A 22 -13.56 -2.26 7.18
CA LEU A 22 -13.96 -3.53 7.79
C LEU A 22 -15.46 -3.57 8.08
N ASP A 23 -16.10 -2.47 8.52
CA ASP A 23 -17.57 -2.48 8.69
C ASP A 23 -18.28 -2.58 7.33
N ALA A 24 -17.70 -2.07 6.24
CA ALA A 24 -18.27 -2.15 4.90
C ALA A 24 -18.18 -3.55 4.28
N LEU A 25 -17.14 -4.33 4.62
CA LEU A 25 -16.80 -5.57 3.91
C LEU A 25 -16.86 -6.83 4.78
N LEU A 26 -16.85 -6.71 6.12
CA LEU A 26 -16.91 -7.84 7.05
C LEU A 26 -18.15 -7.71 7.95
N PRO A 27 -19.15 -8.59 7.81
CA PRO A 27 -20.46 -8.41 8.42
C PRO A 27 -20.45 -8.46 9.96
N SER A 28 -19.52 -9.18 10.61
CA SER A 28 -19.37 -9.18 12.06
C SER A 28 -18.06 -9.84 12.52
N GLY A 29 -17.70 -9.66 13.80
CA GLY A 29 -16.61 -10.39 14.46
C GLY A 29 -15.22 -9.77 14.36
N TRP A 30 -14.96 -8.91 13.36
CA TRP A 30 -13.63 -8.29 13.18
C TRP A 30 -13.20 -7.42 14.38
N LYS A 31 -14.16 -6.84 15.13
CA LYS A 31 -13.89 -6.01 16.32
C LYS A 31 -13.29 -6.80 17.49
N GLN A 32 -13.49 -8.12 17.53
CA GLN A 32 -12.93 -9.01 18.56
C GLN A 32 -11.47 -9.39 18.27
N LEU A 33 -10.97 -9.13 17.07
CA LEU A 33 -9.61 -9.46 16.68
C LEU A 33 -8.59 -8.53 17.39
N PRO A 34 -7.38 -9.03 17.67
CA PRO A 34 -6.25 -8.20 18.09
C PRO A 34 -6.04 -6.98 17.17
N ARG A 35 -5.60 -5.85 17.74
CA ARG A 35 -5.39 -4.59 17.00
C ARG A 35 -4.52 -4.78 15.75
N ILE A 36 -3.40 -5.49 15.90
CA ILE A 36 -2.48 -5.81 14.80
C ILE A 36 -3.19 -6.53 13.65
N LEU A 37 -4.05 -7.51 13.96
CA LEU A 37 -4.79 -8.26 12.95
C LEU A 37 -5.87 -7.41 12.26
N ARG A 38 -6.54 -6.53 13.00
CA ARG A 38 -7.51 -5.58 12.42
C ARG A 38 -6.83 -4.65 11.42
N THR A 39 -5.71 -4.06 11.81
CA THR A 39 -4.92 -3.18 10.95
C THR A 39 -4.36 -3.92 9.73
N TRP A 40 -3.83 -5.14 9.90
CA TRP A 40 -3.39 -5.96 8.77
C TRP A 40 -4.52 -6.24 7.79
N LEU A 41 -5.69 -6.65 8.31
CA LEU A 41 -6.82 -7.03 7.47
C LEU A 41 -7.33 -5.83 6.67
N ARG A 42 -7.41 -4.65 7.30
CA ARG A 42 -7.73 -3.39 6.62
C ARG A 42 -6.73 -3.11 5.50
N ASN A 43 -5.43 -3.16 5.80
CA ASN A 43 -4.37 -2.88 4.83
C ASN A 43 -4.35 -3.91 3.68
N TYR A 44 -4.53 -5.19 3.99
CA TYR A 44 -4.61 -6.25 2.99
C TYR A 44 -5.79 -6.04 2.04
N ILE A 45 -6.99 -5.79 2.57
CA ILE A 45 -8.19 -5.53 1.76
C ILE A 45 -8.00 -4.26 0.92
N GLY A 46 -7.54 -3.17 1.53
CA GLY A 46 -7.31 -1.89 0.85
C GLY A 46 -6.31 -2.02 -0.31
N ILE A 47 -5.17 -2.69 -0.09
CA ILE A 47 -4.16 -2.93 -1.13
C ILE A 47 -4.76 -3.76 -2.27
N ASN A 48 -5.50 -4.83 -1.97
CA ASN A 48 -6.14 -5.63 -3.02
C ASN A 48 -7.13 -4.80 -3.85
N ILE A 49 -7.99 -4.00 -3.21
CA ILE A 49 -8.94 -3.13 -3.91
C ILE A 49 -8.21 -2.15 -4.83
N VAL A 50 -7.25 -1.40 -4.28
CA VAL A 50 -6.49 -0.42 -5.06
C VAL A 50 -5.74 -1.09 -6.21
N TYR A 51 -5.09 -2.23 -5.95
CA TYR A 51 -4.34 -2.98 -6.96
C TYR A 51 -5.26 -3.46 -8.09
N PHE A 52 -6.32 -4.21 -7.78
CA PHE A 52 -7.18 -4.78 -8.81
C PHE A 52 -7.99 -3.73 -9.57
N VAL A 53 -8.48 -2.68 -8.90
CA VAL A 53 -9.19 -1.58 -9.58
C VAL A 53 -8.22 -0.85 -10.52
N SER A 54 -7.02 -0.51 -10.05
CA SER A 54 -6.03 0.20 -10.88
C SER A 54 -5.56 -0.65 -12.05
N CYS A 55 -5.24 -1.93 -11.82
CA CYS A 55 -4.87 -2.88 -12.86
C CYS A 55 -6.00 -3.09 -13.86
N PHE A 56 -7.25 -3.21 -13.41
CA PHE A 56 -8.41 -3.34 -14.29
C PHE A 56 -8.55 -2.11 -15.18
N LEU A 57 -8.55 -0.91 -14.60
CA LEU A 57 -8.67 0.35 -15.34
C LEU A 57 -7.53 0.51 -16.35
N TRP A 58 -6.30 0.19 -15.95
CA TRP A 58 -5.13 0.23 -16.82
C TRP A 58 -5.23 -0.76 -17.98
N CYS A 59 -5.51 -2.04 -17.68
CA CYS A 59 -5.65 -3.08 -18.69
C CYS A 59 -6.80 -2.80 -19.65
N PHE A 60 -7.93 -2.30 -19.14
CA PHE A 60 -9.06 -1.87 -19.97
C PHE A 60 -8.67 -0.69 -20.87
N PHE A 61 -8.02 0.33 -20.32
CA PHE A 61 -7.62 1.50 -21.09
C PHE A 61 -6.61 1.14 -22.19
N ILE A 62 -5.55 0.39 -21.87
CA ILE A 62 -4.46 0.09 -22.79
C ILE A 62 -4.85 -1.00 -23.79
N TYR A 63 -5.38 -2.14 -23.33
CA TYR A 63 -5.58 -3.31 -24.19
C TYR A 63 -6.96 -3.35 -24.86
N HIS A 64 -7.95 -2.63 -24.34
CA HIS A 64 -9.29 -2.57 -24.92
C HIS A 64 -9.58 -1.22 -25.62
N TRP A 65 -9.42 -0.09 -24.92
CA TRP A 65 -9.79 1.22 -25.48
C TRP A 65 -8.75 1.81 -26.44
N LYS A 66 -7.47 1.86 -26.03
CA LYS A 66 -6.36 2.47 -26.79
C LYS A 66 -5.40 1.43 -27.38
N ARG A 67 -5.94 0.28 -27.77
CA ARG A 67 -5.17 -0.88 -28.27
C ARG A 67 -4.17 -0.52 -29.37
N GLU A 68 -4.61 0.23 -30.37
CA GLU A 68 -3.81 0.55 -31.56
C GLU A 68 -2.80 1.71 -31.36
N VAL A 69 -2.80 2.35 -30.18
CA VAL A 69 -1.94 3.53 -29.92
C VAL A 69 -0.62 3.13 -29.27
N TYR A 70 -0.67 2.18 -28.32
CA TYR A 70 0.47 1.90 -27.45
C TYR A 70 1.22 0.62 -27.82
N HIS A 71 0.59 -0.30 -28.57
CA HIS A 71 1.17 -1.59 -28.90
C HIS A 71 0.90 -1.99 -30.35
N PRO A 72 1.86 -2.66 -31.02
CA PRO A 72 1.59 -3.36 -32.28
C PRO A 72 0.48 -4.40 -32.06
N LYS A 73 -0.32 -4.69 -33.11
CA LYS A 73 -1.49 -5.58 -33.03
C LYS A 73 -1.22 -6.96 -32.42
N ASP A 74 0.03 -7.42 -32.47
CA ASP A 74 0.48 -8.73 -32.03
C ASP A 74 1.07 -8.76 -30.60
N TYR A 75 1.13 -7.61 -29.92
CA TYR A 75 1.70 -7.50 -28.58
C TYR A 75 0.60 -7.47 -27.49
N ILE A 76 -0.31 -8.44 -27.52
CA ILE A 76 -1.24 -8.66 -26.41
C ILE A 76 -0.68 -9.78 -25.52
N PRO A 77 -0.53 -9.54 -24.21
CA PRO A 77 -0.07 -10.57 -23.30
C PRO A 77 -1.04 -11.75 -23.31
N SER A 78 -0.50 -12.96 -23.40
CA SER A 78 -1.30 -14.19 -23.37
C SER A 78 -2.02 -14.36 -22.03
N ASN A 79 -3.15 -15.07 -22.02
CA ASN A 79 -3.87 -15.39 -20.77
C ASN A 79 -2.99 -16.10 -19.74
N LYS A 80 -2.02 -16.92 -20.20
CA LYS A 80 -1.05 -17.58 -19.32
C LYS A 80 -0.14 -16.56 -18.63
N THR A 81 0.37 -15.59 -19.38
CA THR A 81 1.23 -14.51 -18.86
C THR A 81 0.45 -13.64 -17.87
N ILE A 82 -0.78 -13.27 -18.21
CA ILE A 82 -1.65 -12.47 -17.33
C ILE A 82 -1.92 -13.22 -16.02
N LEU A 83 -2.30 -14.51 -16.11
CA LEU A 83 -2.56 -15.34 -14.92
C LEU A 83 -1.31 -15.47 -14.04
N LEU A 84 -0.13 -15.67 -14.64
CA LEU A 84 1.13 -15.75 -13.91
C LEU A 84 1.40 -14.45 -13.14
N GLN A 85 1.21 -13.29 -13.78
CA GLN A 85 1.39 -11.98 -13.13
C GLN A 85 0.41 -11.79 -11.97
N ILE A 86 -0.86 -12.19 -12.13
CA ILE A 86 -1.85 -12.15 -11.05
C ILE A 86 -1.42 -13.06 -9.89
N ILE A 87 -0.97 -14.28 -10.16
CA ILE A 87 -0.53 -15.22 -9.11
C ILE A 87 0.67 -14.67 -8.34
N VAL A 88 1.68 -14.15 -9.05
CA VAL A 88 2.87 -13.57 -8.41
C VAL A 88 2.49 -12.37 -7.55
N ALA A 89 1.63 -11.47 -8.07
CA ALA A 89 1.15 -10.31 -7.33
C ALA A 89 0.37 -10.70 -6.08
N VAL A 90 -0.62 -11.59 -6.20
CA VAL A 90 -1.46 -12.04 -5.07
C VAL A 90 -0.62 -12.76 -4.00
N LYS A 91 0.43 -13.49 -4.39
CA LYS A 91 1.38 -14.08 -3.42
C LYS A 91 2.23 -13.04 -2.70
N ALA A 92 2.52 -11.92 -3.35
CA ALA A 92 3.33 -10.85 -2.78
C ALA A 92 2.52 -9.91 -1.86
N ILE A 93 1.26 -9.63 -2.19
CA ILE A 93 0.41 -8.66 -1.46
C ILE A 93 0.36 -8.90 0.06
N PRO A 94 0.20 -10.14 0.59
CA PRO A 94 0.20 -10.38 2.04
C PRO A 94 1.48 -9.89 2.75
N TRP A 95 2.63 -9.98 2.08
CA TRP A 95 3.91 -9.53 2.63
C TRP A 95 4.04 -8.01 2.58
N TYR A 96 3.65 -7.40 1.46
CA TYR A 96 3.64 -5.95 1.34
C TYR A 96 2.66 -5.28 2.32
N SER A 97 1.53 -5.93 2.63
CA SER A 97 0.55 -5.41 3.59
C SER A 97 0.99 -5.49 5.05
N LEU A 98 2.11 -6.16 5.36
CA LEU A 98 2.70 -6.17 6.71
C LEU A 98 3.48 -4.89 7.02
N LEU A 99 4.12 -4.26 6.03
CA LEU A 99 4.94 -3.06 6.25
C LEU A 99 4.15 -1.91 6.87
N PRO A 100 2.93 -1.55 6.38
CA PRO A 100 2.14 -0.49 6.99
C PRO A 100 1.76 -0.77 8.46
N ILE A 101 1.56 -2.04 8.83
CA ILE A 101 1.27 -2.40 10.23
C ILE A 101 2.44 -2.03 11.12
N LEU A 102 3.67 -2.36 10.69
CA LEU A 102 4.85 -2.08 11.50
C LEU A 102 4.96 -0.58 11.76
N THR A 103 4.77 0.24 10.72
CA THR A 103 4.79 1.69 10.86
C THR A 103 3.67 2.22 11.73
N GLU A 104 2.43 1.71 11.57
CA GLU A 104 1.30 2.12 12.41
C GLU A 104 1.51 1.72 13.87
N TYR A 105 2.04 0.52 14.12
CA TYR A 105 2.37 0.07 15.47
C TYR A 105 3.42 0.98 16.14
N MET A 106 4.45 1.39 15.39
CA MET A 106 5.47 2.34 15.87
C MET A 106 4.87 3.72 16.18
N ILE A 107 3.92 4.19 15.37
CA ILE A 107 3.20 5.45 15.58
C ILE A 107 2.35 5.35 16.85
N GLU A 108 1.56 4.30 17.01
CA GLU A 108 0.68 4.10 18.18
C GLU A 108 1.45 3.90 19.49
N LYS A 109 2.70 3.43 19.42
CA LYS A 109 3.60 3.34 20.58
C LYS A 109 4.37 4.63 20.86
N GLY A 110 4.22 5.65 20.02
CA GLY A 110 4.95 6.92 20.15
C GLY A 110 6.45 6.80 19.86
N TRP A 111 6.89 5.75 19.15
CA TRP A 111 8.31 5.57 18.79
C TRP A 111 8.74 6.51 17.66
N THR A 112 7.77 7.04 16.92
CA THR A 112 7.98 7.98 15.83
C THR A 112 7.05 9.18 15.99
N LYS A 113 7.47 10.32 15.44
CA LYS A 113 6.67 11.54 15.46
C LYS A 113 5.87 11.63 14.17
N CYS A 114 4.54 11.59 14.29
CA CYS A 114 3.60 11.74 13.18
C CYS A 114 2.88 13.09 13.30
N TYR A 115 2.65 13.76 12.17
CA TYR A 115 2.01 15.06 12.10
C TYR A 115 0.66 14.91 11.38
N CYS A 116 -0.44 15.30 12.02
CA CYS A 116 -1.79 15.19 11.43
C CYS A 116 -2.08 16.36 10.47
N SER A 117 -1.37 17.48 10.61
CA SER A 117 -1.58 18.68 9.80
C SER A 117 -0.26 19.36 9.43
N ILE A 118 -0.23 19.98 8.23
CA ILE A 118 0.88 20.84 7.79
C ILE A 118 1.10 22.00 8.77
N ASN A 119 0.05 22.47 9.45
CA ASN A 119 0.15 23.56 10.43
C ASN A 119 1.03 23.21 11.64
N GLU A 120 1.30 21.92 11.91
CA GLU A 120 2.15 21.48 13.01
C GLU A 120 3.65 21.66 12.72
N VAL A 121 4.03 21.68 11.45
CA VAL A 121 5.45 21.76 11.00
C VAL A 121 5.75 22.98 10.14
N GLY A 122 4.73 23.57 9.53
CA GLY A 122 4.85 24.64 8.55
C GLY A 122 5.23 24.16 7.15
N TRP A 123 4.88 24.96 6.14
CA TRP A 123 5.12 24.64 4.73
C TRP A 123 6.58 24.33 4.38
N PRO A 124 7.60 25.09 4.85
CA PRO A 124 8.98 24.82 4.45
C PRO A 124 9.45 23.43 4.90
N ILE A 125 9.19 23.07 6.16
CA ILE A 125 9.58 21.77 6.72
C ILE A 125 8.79 20.63 6.10
N TYR A 126 7.49 20.83 5.86
CA TYR A 126 6.66 19.87 5.14
C TYR A 126 7.25 19.55 3.75
N LEU A 127 7.61 20.57 2.96
CA LEU A 127 8.21 20.38 1.64
C LEU A 127 9.57 19.67 1.72
N THR A 128 10.38 19.97 2.75
CA THR A 128 11.63 19.24 3.00
C THR A 128 11.37 17.76 3.29
N TYR A 129 10.41 17.43 4.17
CA TYR A 129 10.07 16.04 4.48
C TYR A 129 9.53 15.30 3.24
N VAL A 130 8.66 15.93 2.46
CA VAL A 130 8.17 15.34 1.20
C VAL A 130 9.32 15.10 0.22
N THR A 131 10.25 16.05 0.07
CA THR A 131 11.41 15.90 -0.82
C THR A 131 12.31 14.75 -0.38
N ILE A 132 12.63 14.68 0.92
CA ILE A 132 13.44 13.59 1.49
C ILE A 132 12.72 12.25 1.28
N TYR A 133 11.41 12.19 1.54
CA TYR A 133 10.61 10.99 1.30
C TYR A 133 10.67 10.54 -0.15
N LEU A 134 10.47 11.46 -1.11
CA LEU A 134 10.51 11.16 -2.54
C LEU A 134 11.89 10.66 -2.99
N ILE A 135 12.97 11.26 -2.49
CA ILE A 135 14.34 10.78 -2.73
C ILE A 135 14.49 9.36 -2.20
N LEU A 136 14.19 9.14 -0.91
CA LEU A 136 14.37 7.83 -0.28
C LEU A 136 13.53 6.74 -0.93
N ILE A 137 12.27 7.02 -1.30
CA ILE A 137 11.41 6.02 -1.92
C ILE A 137 11.86 5.72 -3.35
N GLU A 138 12.26 6.71 -4.13
CA GLU A 138 12.72 6.50 -5.51
C GLU A 138 14.00 5.66 -5.54
N PHE A 139 15.00 6.04 -4.75
CA PHE A 139 16.24 5.28 -4.65
C PHE A 139 16.00 3.91 -4.00
N GLY A 140 15.21 3.83 -2.93
CA GLY A 140 14.91 2.58 -2.24
C GLY A 140 14.18 1.57 -3.12
N VAL A 141 13.13 2.01 -3.82
CA VAL A 141 12.38 1.17 -4.76
C VAL A 141 13.26 0.75 -5.93
N TYR A 142 14.09 1.65 -6.46
CA TYR A 142 15.05 1.29 -7.52
C TYR A 142 15.97 0.15 -7.09
N TRP A 143 16.58 0.23 -5.90
CA TRP A 143 17.47 -0.82 -5.40
C TRP A 143 16.70 -2.11 -5.15
N ILE A 144 15.55 -2.09 -4.48
CA ILE A 144 14.75 -3.30 -4.25
C ILE A 144 14.32 -3.95 -5.58
N HIS A 145 13.89 -3.16 -6.54
CA HIS A 145 13.52 -3.64 -7.87
C HIS A 145 14.71 -4.28 -8.58
N ARG A 146 15.88 -3.64 -8.52
CA ARG A 146 17.12 -4.15 -9.10
C ARG A 146 17.55 -5.46 -8.44
N GLU A 147 17.57 -5.53 -7.11
CA GLU A 147 17.88 -6.75 -6.36
C GLU A 147 16.93 -7.88 -6.72
N LEU A 148 15.66 -7.60 -7.00
CA LEU A 148 14.71 -8.62 -7.44
C LEU A 148 15.05 -9.22 -8.82
N HIS A 149 15.71 -8.46 -9.70
CA HIS A 149 16.24 -8.97 -10.97
C HIS A 149 17.57 -9.72 -10.82
N GLU A 150 18.42 -9.28 -9.89
CA GLU A 150 19.72 -9.90 -9.65
C GLU A 150 19.59 -11.21 -8.83
N VAL A 151 18.73 -11.25 -7.82
CA VAL A 151 18.45 -12.41 -6.97
C VAL A 151 17.36 -13.28 -7.59
N LYS A 152 17.76 -14.17 -8.50
CA LYS A 152 16.84 -15.07 -9.21
C LYS A 152 16.14 -16.13 -8.34
N LEU A 153 16.34 -16.16 -7.03
CA LEU A 153 15.77 -17.21 -6.16
C LEU A 153 14.24 -17.32 -6.27
N LEU A 154 13.56 -16.19 -6.51
CA LEU A 154 12.11 -16.11 -6.72
C LEU A 154 11.66 -16.19 -8.20
N TYR A 155 12.61 -16.09 -9.14
CA TYR A 155 12.34 -16.03 -10.59
C TYR A 155 12.78 -17.30 -11.34
N LYS A 156 13.43 -18.23 -10.64
CA LYS A 156 13.99 -19.46 -11.22
C LYS A 156 12.96 -20.60 -11.35
N TYR A 157 11.74 -20.42 -10.82
CA TYR A 157 10.68 -21.43 -10.79
C TYR A 157 9.33 -20.83 -11.19
#